data_AF-A0A8K0FYL0-F1
#
_entry.id   AF-A0A8K0FYL0-F1
#
_cell.length_a   1.000
_cell.length_b   1.000
_cell.length_c   1.000
_cell.angle_alpha   90.00
_cell.angle_beta   90.00
_cell.angle_gamma   90.00
#
_symmetry.space_group_name_H-M   'P 1'
#
loop_
_entity.id
_entity.type
_entity.pdbx_description
1 polymer ?
#
loop_
_entity_poly.entity_id
_entity_poly.type
_entity_poly.pdbx_seq_one_letter_code
_entity_poly.pdbx_strand_id
1 'polypeptide(L)' 'MLPEGSREAFVALLEAAEEQLKCQHVVVVFEKDRPDRATLIRTFMFLGFAILSPTSPIVPPSLGAHNVCMLYLIE' A
#
# COMPACT_ATOMS: atom_id res chain seq x y z
N MET A 1 4.97 -15.60 -5.19
CA MET A 1 3.91 -15.62 -4.17
C MET A 1 4.48 -15.02 -2.90
N LEU A 2 3.69 -14.28 -2.12
CA LEU A 2 4.17 -13.76 -0.84
C LEU A 2 4.47 -14.94 0.11
N PRO A 3 5.43 -14.79 1.04
CA PRO A 3 5.71 -15.82 2.04
C PRO A 3 4.47 -16.18 2.86
N GLU A 4 4.46 -17.38 3.41
CA GLU A 4 3.46 -17.79 4.41
C GLU A 4 3.52 -16.83 5.63
N GLY A 5 2.36 -16.49 6.18
CA GLY A 5 2.26 -15.51 7.28
C GLY A 5 2.27 -14.03 6.84
N SER A 6 2.46 -13.74 5.54
CA SER A 6 2.52 -12.36 5.04
C SER A 6 1.24 -11.57 5.26
N ARG A 7 0.08 -12.22 5.24
CA ARG A 7 -1.21 -11.57 5.48
C ARG A 7 -1.34 -11.16 6.94
N GLU A 8 -1.06 -12.10 7.84
CA GLU A 8 -1.16 -11.91 9.30
C GLU A 8 -0.18 -10.83 9.76
N ALA A 9 1.06 -10.88 9.26
CA ALA A 9 2.06 -9.86 9.53
C ALA A 9 1.62 -8.47 9.01
N PHE A 10 0.97 -8.41 7.85
CA PHE A 10 0.51 -7.15 7.28
C PHE A 10 -0.69 -6.57 8.05
N VAL A 11 -1.62 -7.41 8.50
CA VAL A 11 -2.74 -6.96 9.37
C VAL A 11 -2.19 -6.40 10.68
N ALA A 12 -1.27 -7.11 11.34
CA ALA A 12 -0.63 -6.63 12.56
C ALA A 12 0.11 -5.29 12.36
N LEU A 13 0.68 -5.07 11.17
CA LEU A 13 1.30 -3.79 10.80
C LEU A 13 0.28 -2.66 10.68
N LEU A 14 -0.91 -2.92 10.12
CA LEU A 14 -1.98 -1.91 10.03
C LEU A 14 -2.52 -1.57 11.41
N GLU A 15 -2.76 -2.57 12.26
CA GLU A 15 -3.17 -2.37 13.66
C GLU A 15 -2.15 -1.52 14.43
N ALA A 16 -0.85 -1.81 14.29
CA ALA A 16 0.20 -1.00 14.91
C ALA A 16 0.25 0.45 14.38
N ALA A 17 0.03 0.64 13.07
CA ALA A 17 -0.02 1.97 12.47
C ALA A 17 -1.17 2.81 13.02
N GLU A 18 -2.33 2.20 13.26
CA GLU A 18 -3.50 2.83 13.88
C GLU A 18 -3.27 3.09 15.39
N GLU A 19 -2.97 2.04 16.15
CA GLU A 19 -3.00 2.09 17.60
C GLU A 19 -1.80 2.79 18.20
N GLN A 20 -0.60 2.56 17.64
CA GLN A 20 0.66 3.03 18.21
C GLN A 20 1.13 4.32 17.56
N LEU A 21 1.04 4.41 16.23
CA LEU A 21 1.52 5.56 15.48
C LEU A 21 0.44 6.62 15.21
N LYS A 22 -0.84 6.29 15.45
CA LYS A 22 -1.99 7.19 15.21
C LYS A 22 -2.01 7.71 13.77
N CYS A 23 -1.60 6.87 12.83
CA CYS A 23 -1.67 7.19 11.41
C CYS A 23 -3.14 7.34 10.98
N GLN A 24 -3.40 8.24 10.05
CA GLN A 24 -4.72 8.38 9.41
C GLN A 24 -4.79 7.64 8.08
N HIS A 25 -3.63 7.33 7.50
CA HIS A 25 -3.53 6.65 6.22
C HIS A 25 -2.19 5.92 6.10
N VAL A 26 -2.20 4.87 5.30
CA VAL A 26 -1.02 4.07 4.93
C VAL A 26 -0.87 4.10 3.41
N VAL A 27 0.35 4.32 2.94
CA VAL A 27 0.67 4.25 1.52
C VAL A 27 1.60 3.07 1.26
N VAL A 28 1.17 2.15 0.41
CA VAL A 28 1.99 1.07 -0.12
C VAL A 28 2.57 1.51 -1.46
N VAL A 29 3.87 1.27 -1.65
CA VAL A 29 4.60 1.66 -2.86
C VAL A 29 5.37 0.45 -3.41
N PHE A 30 5.25 0.21 -4.72
CA PHE A 30 6.06 -0.78 -5.43
C PHE A 30 6.36 -0.32 -6.85
N GLU A 31 7.50 -0.75 -7.40
CA GLU A 31 7.92 -0.39 -8.75
C GLU A 31 6.86 -0.75 -9.80
N LYS A 32 6.61 0.15 -10.74
CA LYS A 32 5.59 -0.03 -11.78
C LYS A 32 5.95 -1.10 -12.80
N ASP A 33 7.22 -1.45 -12.93
CA ASP A 33 7.71 -2.40 -13.94
C ASP A 33 7.86 -3.83 -13.43
N ARG A 34 7.36 -4.11 -12.21
CA ARG A 34 7.38 -5.45 -11.63
C ARG A 34 6.54 -6.43 -12.47
N PRO A 35 7.04 -7.67 -12.69
CA PRO A 35 6.30 -8.69 -13.42
C PRO A 35 5.01 -9.13 -12.68
N ASP A 36 4.98 -9.04 -11.36
CA ASP A 36 3.85 -9.40 -10.50
C ASP A 36 2.92 -8.22 -10.14
N ARG A 37 3.11 -7.04 -10.76
CA ARG A 37 2.37 -5.79 -10.46
C ARG A 37 0.85 -6.01 -10.38
N ALA A 38 0.27 -6.67 -11.39
CA ALA A 38 -1.19 -6.86 -11.46
C ALA A 38 -1.72 -7.72 -10.31
N THR A 39 -0.93 -8.68 -9.84
CA THR A 39 -1.27 -9.52 -8.69
C THR A 39 -1.17 -8.72 -7.39
N LEU A 40 -0.10 -7.94 -7.21
CA LEU A 40 0.06 -7.07 -6.04
C LEU A 40 -1.09 -6.06 -5.91
N ILE A 41 -1.45 -5.38 -7.01
CA ILE A 41 -2.58 -4.44 -7.03
C ILE A 41 -3.86 -5.15 -6.55
N ARG A 42 -4.18 -6.32 -7.12
CA ARG A 42 -5.38 -7.07 -6.73
C ARG A 42 -5.35 -7.51 -5.26
N THR A 43 -4.19 -7.92 -4.76
CA THR A 43 -4.02 -8.31 -3.35
C THR A 43 -4.28 -7.13 -2.41
N PHE A 44 -3.68 -5.97 -2.67
CA PHE A 44 -3.89 -4.81 -1.81
C PHE A 44 -5.31 -4.23 -1.95
N MET A 45 -5.93 -4.30 -3.12
CA MET A 45 -7.35 -3.95 -3.29
C MET A 45 -8.26 -4.83 -2.42
N PHE A 46 -7.97 -6.13 -2.33
CA PHE A 46 -8.72 -7.04 -1.44
C PHE A 46 -8.55 -6.69 0.04
N LEU A 47 -7.41 -6.09 0.41
CA LEU A 47 -7.14 -5.58 1.76
C LEU A 47 -7.68 -4.16 2.01
N GLY A 48 -8.43 -3.59 1.05
CA GLY A 48 -9.07 -2.27 1.20
C GLY A 48 -8.24 -1.09 0.67
N PHE A 49 -7.10 -1.33 0.03
CA PHE A 49 -6.31 -0.25 -0.57
C PHE A 49 -6.90 0.21 -1.91
N ALA A 50 -6.83 1.51 -2.19
CA ALA A 50 -7.18 2.10 -3.47
C ALA A 50 -5.93 2.60 -4.22
N ILE A 51 -5.93 2.54 -5.55
CA ILE A 51 -4.83 3.12 -6.36
C ILE A 51 -4.82 4.64 -6.15
N LEU A 52 -3.64 5.18 -5.87
CA LEU A 52 -3.42 6.61 -5.68
C LEU A 52 -2.96 7.24 -6.99
N SER A 53 -3.56 8.36 -7.39
CA SER A 53 -3.13 9.10 -8.58
C SER A 53 -1.67 9.53 -8.44
N PRO A 54 -0.82 9.39 -9.48
CA PRO A 54 0.55 9.92 -9.48
C PRO A 54 0.62 11.44 -9.28
N THR A 55 -0.48 12.16 -9.51
CA THR A 55 -0.62 13.61 -9.29
C THR A 55 -1.19 13.96 -7.92
N SER A 56 -1.44 12.98 -7.05
CA SER A 56 -1.99 13.21 -5.71
C SER A 56 -0.99 13.99 -4.84
N PRO A 57 -1.44 15.02 -4.09
CA PRO A 57 -0.57 15.78 -3.19
C PRO A 57 -0.03 14.95 -2.02
N ILE A 58 -0.64 13.78 -1.75
CA ILE A 58 -0.20 12.84 -0.70
C ILE A 58 1.05 12.06 -1.14
N VAL A 59 1.31 11.95 -2.44
CA VAL A 59 2.47 11.22 -2.98
C VAL A 59 3.61 12.20 -3.23
N PRO A 60 4.79 12.01 -2.60
CA PRO A 60 5.99 12.72 -3.01
C PRO A 60 6.24 12.52 -4.52
N PRO A 61 6.51 13.59 -5.30
CA PRO A 61 6.66 13.49 -6.75
C PRO A 61 7.70 12.45 -7.21
N SER A 62 8.74 12.24 -6.40
CA SER A 62 9.78 11.22 -6.65
C SER A 62 9.26 9.78 -6.61
N LEU A 63 8.17 9.51 -5.89
CA LEU A 63 7.59 8.16 -5.79
C LEU A 63 6.61 7.88 -6.94
N GLY A 64 5.85 8.88 -7.40
CA GLY A 64 4.82 8.69 -8.44
C GLY A 64 5.34 8.35 -9.85
N ALA A 65 6.57 8.75 -10.20
CA ALA A 65 7.10 8.57 -11.57
C ALA A 65 7.48 7.12 -11.91
N HIS A 66 7.97 6.37 -10.92
CA HIS A 66 8.53 5.02 -11.11
C HIS A 66 7.78 3.94 -10.32
N ASN A 67 6.80 4.31 -9.50
CA ASN A 67 6.08 3.37 -8.65
C ASN A 67 4.57 3.46 -8.84
N VAL A 68 3.91 2.36 -8.51
CA VAL A 68 2.49 2.33 -8.18
C VAL A 68 2.38 2.65 -6.69
N CYS A 69 1.52 3.62 -6.36
CA CYS A 69 1.18 3.96 -4.99
C CYS A 69 -0.27 3.55 -4.73
N MET A 70 -0.54 2.98 -3.56
CA MET A 70 -1.89 2.61 -3.12
C MET A 70 -2.14 3.11 -1.71
N LEU A 71 -3.32 3.67 -1.46
CA LEU A 71 -3.72 4.31 -0.21
C LEU A 71 -4.72 3.43 0.55
N TYR A 72 -4.50 3.27 1.83
CA TYR A 72 -5.48 2.77 2.80
C TYR A 72 -5.77 3.87 3.80
N LEU A 73 -7.05 4.11 4.08
CA LEU A 73 -7.49 5.05 5.11
C LEU A 73 -7.74 4.24 6.38
N ILE A 74 -7.14 4.66 7.49
CA ILE A 74 -7.39 4.08 8.80
C ILE A 74 -8.70 4.68 9.33
N GLU A 75 -9.55 3.85 9.94
CA GLU A 75 -10.83 4.28 10.53
C GLU A 75 -10.65 5.06 11.84
#